data_AF-A0A6N9SVG7-F1
#
_entry.id   AF-A0A6N9SVG7-F1
#
_cell.length_a   1.000
_cell.length_b   1.000
_cell.length_c   1.000
_cell.angle_alpha   90.00
_cell.angle_beta   90.00
_cell.angle_gamma   90.00
#
_symmetry.space_group_name_H-M   'P 1'
#
loop_
_entity.id
_entity.type
_entity.pdbx_description
1 polymer ?
#
loop_
_entity_poly.entity_id
_entity_poly.type
_entity_poly.pdbx_seq_one_letter_code
_entity_poly.pdbx_strand_id
1 'polypeptide(L)'
;NSLLDLSKIEAGMLEIHQEPAIPGTILKFMVNHLRPLLDSKKLEVSLVLPEEDRPAYLDAGKLQQVWVNLMGNAIKFTPEGGSIEVGFTIKGDDTHAMFEGWVRDSGIGIDPADLERIFQPFVQGEGGLTREFGGTGLGLTLVRRLLEIQGGAIRVESKPGAGSLFVFTLPVRMVAVEGEVMIPAEGQTEKPESWALMEVVEEDLPELVELPVILIVDDNKARAAAVSLLLREEGYMGEMTDLSHVELLAEEKCPFLIIVGIPDDPVDIYRQLHLLRSRKATRHVPLVLLGGDAESPSFSLGTVDTMDKQVSKNDLVNLIGRHGRHSPHAPGMTVLVIDDEVSVREYIRECLRGQGYRLLLAANGRDGIQAAIEHDPDLIILDLMMPGVSGFEVVEELKRHPTARDIPVVIFSAKDLTREEVMRLGQEVEKVLTKGATGRADLLRELRSMELLYPVQARLMDRALRCYNLRYRQLRLAQECNRAERYGQTFSLVGWQMDAYGFYTKKHGQHWGVAALKEIVELVNAVTRAGDVLVRSSEASFMLILTGTAQSVAERVAEKLRLRIRIHKFPLAGGEIGNFTASFGCVQFGIGAFTPEGLVTQLNARMAFASKSGGDCCIGYGEGEL
;
A
#
# COMPACT_ATOMS: atom_id res chain seq x y z
N ASN A 1 -25.02 2.29 7.94
CA ASN A 1 -24.62 1.50 6.76
C ASN A 1 -25.72 0.62 6.16
N SER A 2 -26.55 -0.09 6.94
CA SER A 2 -27.57 -1.02 6.40
C SER A 2 -28.56 -0.42 5.37
N LEU A 3 -28.91 0.87 5.49
CA LEU A 3 -29.77 1.57 4.51
C LEU A 3 -29.04 1.86 3.18
N LEU A 4 -27.75 2.22 3.25
CA LEU A 4 -26.90 2.41 2.08
C LEU A 4 -26.64 1.07 1.37
N ASP A 5 -26.43 0.00 2.14
CA ASP A 5 -26.23 -1.34 1.58
C ASP A 5 -27.51 -1.87 0.92
N LEU A 6 -28.68 -1.67 1.53
CA LEU A 6 -29.96 -2.01 0.91
C LEU A 6 -30.20 -1.21 -0.38
N SER A 7 -29.90 0.09 -0.39
CA SER A 7 -30.03 0.94 -1.58
C SER A 7 -29.07 0.53 -2.72
N LYS A 8 -27.84 0.10 -2.39
CA LYS A 8 -26.89 -0.45 -3.38
C LYS A 8 -27.37 -1.76 -3.98
N ILE A 9 -27.98 -2.62 -3.16
CA ILE A 9 -28.57 -3.89 -3.61
C ILE A 9 -29.74 -3.63 -4.57
N GLU A 10 -30.67 -2.76 -4.21
CA GLU A 10 -31.84 -2.42 -5.05
C GLU A 10 -31.44 -1.75 -6.38
N ALA A 11 -30.35 -0.99 -6.37
CA ALA A 11 -29.78 -0.38 -7.57
C ALA A 11 -28.92 -1.33 -8.43
N GLY A 12 -28.74 -2.59 -8.01
CA GLY A 12 -27.89 -3.57 -8.71
C GLY A 12 -26.39 -3.24 -8.68
N MET A 13 -25.95 -2.40 -7.74
CA MET A 13 -24.57 -1.91 -7.62
C MET A 13 -23.74 -2.67 -6.56
N LEU A 14 -24.27 -3.76 -6.00
CA LEU A 14 -23.55 -4.58 -5.03
C LEU A 14 -22.70 -5.63 -5.76
N GLU A 15 -21.37 -5.50 -5.68
CA GLU A 15 -20.42 -6.51 -6.17
C GLU A 15 -20.21 -7.60 -5.11
N ILE A 16 -20.19 -8.87 -5.56
CA ILE A 16 -19.83 -10.04 -4.75
C ILE A 16 -18.40 -10.44 -5.11
N HIS A 17 -17.51 -10.44 -4.13
CA HIS A 17 -16.11 -10.81 -4.31
C HIS A 17 -15.84 -12.15 -3.65
N GLN A 18 -15.91 -13.24 -4.42
CA GLN A 18 -15.60 -14.57 -3.92
C GLN A 18 -14.08 -14.79 -3.88
N GLU A 19 -13.58 -15.14 -2.70
CA GLU A 19 -12.17 -15.50 -2.47
C GLU A 19 -12.07 -16.83 -1.71
N PRO A 20 -10.94 -17.55 -1.80
CA PRO A 20 -10.69 -18.71 -0.96
C PRO A 20 -10.69 -18.32 0.52
N ALA A 21 -11.64 -18.83 1.30
CA ALA A 21 -11.70 -18.60 2.73
C ALA A 21 -12.10 -19.86 3.49
N ILE A 22 -11.65 -19.97 4.75
CA ILE A 22 -11.95 -21.09 5.64
C ILE A 22 -13.20 -20.73 6.48
N PRO A 23 -14.37 -21.33 6.22
CA PRO A 23 -15.62 -20.87 6.83
C PRO A 23 -15.67 -21.00 8.36
N GLY A 24 -15.05 -22.03 8.95
CA GLY A 24 -14.98 -22.15 10.41
C GLY A 24 -14.04 -21.14 11.06
N THR A 25 -13.03 -20.64 10.35
CA THR A 25 -12.22 -19.50 10.84
C THR A 25 -13.07 -18.23 10.92
N ILE A 26 -13.90 -17.97 9.90
CA ILE A 26 -14.84 -16.84 9.90
C ILE A 26 -15.82 -16.97 11.06
N LEU A 27 -16.43 -18.14 11.24
CA LEU A 27 -17.43 -18.33 12.30
C LEU A 27 -16.83 -18.20 13.71
N LYS A 28 -15.63 -18.78 13.95
CA LYS A 28 -14.90 -18.60 15.21
C LYS A 28 -14.60 -17.13 15.49
N PHE A 29 -14.14 -16.40 14.48
CA PHE A 29 -13.91 -14.96 14.58
C PHE A 29 -15.19 -14.21 14.95
N MET A 30 -16.32 -14.55 14.33
CA MET A 30 -17.62 -13.92 14.64
C MET A 30 -18.11 -14.18 16.07
N VAL A 31 -17.96 -15.42 16.56
CA VAL A 31 -18.31 -15.77 17.95
C VAL A 31 -17.41 -15.02 18.94
N ASN A 32 -16.11 -14.91 18.66
CA ASN A 32 -15.18 -14.16 19.50
C ASN A 32 -15.49 -12.66 19.51
N HIS A 33 -15.81 -12.08 18.34
CA HIS A 33 -16.18 -10.67 18.22
C HIS A 33 -17.43 -10.31 19.02
N LEU A 34 -18.43 -11.20 19.07
CA LEU A 34 -19.67 -11.00 19.83
C LEU A 34 -19.60 -11.48 21.28
N ARG A 35 -18.45 -12.03 21.71
CA ARG A 35 -18.25 -12.58 23.07
C ARG A 35 -18.54 -11.58 24.19
N PRO A 36 -18.14 -10.30 24.11
CA PRO A 36 -18.47 -9.33 25.16
C PRO A 36 -19.98 -9.16 25.38
N LEU A 37 -20.77 -9.20 24.29
CA LEU A 37 -22.23 -9.08 24.37
C LEU A 37 -22.86 -10.36 24.97
N LEU A 38 -22.33 -11.52 24.60
CA LEU A 38 -22.73 -12.82 25.16
C LEU A 38 -22.46 -12.89 26.65
N ASP A 39 -21.26 -12.51 27.07
CA ASP A 39 -20.84 -12.53 28.48
C ASP A 39 -21.63 -11.50 29.30
N SER A 40 -21.92 -10.32 28.73
CA SER A 40 -22.72 -9.28 29.41
C SER A 40 -24.14 -9.74 29.77
N LYS A 41 -24.74 -10.61 28.94
CA LYS A 41 -26.04 -11.25 29.18
C LYS A 41 -25.91 -12.68 29.75
N LYS A 42 -24.70 -13.11 30.11
CA LYS A 42 -24.40 -14.48 30.61
C LYS A 42 -25.03 -15.57 29.75
N LEU A 43 -24.97 -15.42 28.42
CA LEU A 43 -25.54 -16.37 27.48
C LEU A 43 -24.55 -17.53 27.25
N GLU A 44 -25.05 -18.76 27.24
CA GLU A 44 -24.26 -19.92 26.83
C GLU A 44 -24.19 -20.00 25.30
N VAL A 45 -22.99 -20.17 24.74
CA VAL A 45 -22.83 -20.34 23.29
C VAL A 45 -22.13 -21.65 22.95
N SER A 46 -22.79 -22.44 22.10
CA SER A 46 -22.21 -23.65 21.50
C SER A 46 -21.91 -23.42 20.03
N LEU A 47 -20.72 -23.86 19.61
CA LEU A 47 -20.24 -23.79 18.23
C LEU A 47 -20.21 -25.18 17.62
N VAL A 48 -20.90 -25.38 16.50
CA VAL A 48 -20.95 -26.65 15.75
C VAL A 48 -20.25 -26.47 14.41
N LEU A 49 -19.11 -27.12 14.23
CA LEU A 49 -18.30 -27.09 13.00
C LEU A 49 -18.29 -28.47 12.34
N PRO A 50 -18.13 -28.55 11.01
CA PRO A 50 -17.91 -29.83 10.34
C PRO A 50 -16.58 -30.47 10.77
N GLU A 51 -16.45 -31.79 10.64
CA GLU A 51 -15.22 -32.52 10.95
C GLU A 51 -14.03 -32.04 10.10
N GLU A 52 -14.28 -31.68 8.83
CA GLU A 52 -13.30 -31.09 7.92
C GLU A 52 -13.74 -29.69 7.48
N ASP A 53 -13.01 -28.66 7.95
CA ASP A 53 -13.22 -27.25 7.60
C ASP A 53 -12.35 -26.87 6.40
N ARG A 54 -12.76 -27.35 5.22
CA ARG A 54 -12.03 -27.11 3.96
C ARG A 54 -12.27 -25.68 3.44
N PRO A 55 -11.27 -25.04 2.81
CA PRO A 55 -11.45 -23.74 2.18
C PRO A 55 -12.45 -23.81 1.03
N ALA A 56 -13.30 -22.78 0.93
CA ALA A 56 -14.30 -22.62 -0.10
C ALA A 56 -14.25 -21.19 -0.68
N TYR A 57 -14.62 -21.03 -1.94
CA TYR A 57 -14.79 -19.73 -2.58
C TYR A 57 -16.07 -19.07 -2.05
N LEU A 58 -15.91 -18.00 -1.27
CA LEU A 58 -17.02 -17.26 -0.66
C LEU A 58 -16.65 -15.78 -0.49
N ASP A 59 -17.64 -14.91 -0.37
CA ASP A 59 -17.41 -13.52 0.01
C ASP A 59 -17.40 -13.42 1.54
N ALA A 60 -16.19 -13.36 2.13
CA ALA A 60 -16.02 -13.40 3.57
C ALA A 60 -16.72 -12.22 4.25
N GLY A 61 -16.70 -11.04 3.65
CA GLY A 61 -17.35 -9.84 4.17
C GLY A 61 -18.86 -9.96 4.19
N LYS A 62 -19.50 -10.47 3.12
CA LYS A 62 -20.96 -10.67 3.11
C LYS A 62 -21.38 -11.78 4.06
N LEU A 63 -20.60 -12.86 4.16
CA LEU A 63 -20.88 -13.94 5.09
C LEU A 63 -20.78 -13.47 6.55
N GLN A 64 -19.76 -12.68 6.90
CA GLN A 64 -19.65 -12.02 8.21
C GLN A 64 -20.87 -11.13 8.48
N GLN A 65 -21.31 -10.34 7.50
CA GLN A 65 -22.49 -9.49 7.63
C GLN A 65 -23.77 -10.30 7.89
N VAL A 66 -23.90 -11.48 7.29
CA VAL A 66 -25.00 -12.42 7.60
C VAL A 66 -24.92 -12.89 9.05
N TRP A 67 -23.74 -13.33 9.50
CA TRP A 67 -23.53 -13.79 10.88
C TRP A 67 -23.79 -12.70 11.93
N VAL A 68 -23.27 -11.47 11.75
CA VAL A 68 -23.51 -10.34 12.66
C VAL A 68 -25.00 -10.09 12.86
N ASN A 69 -25.77 -10.07 11.77
CA ASN A 69 -27.20 -9.78 11.83
C ASN A 69 -28.00 -10.89 12.51
N LEU A 70 -27.70 -12.17 12.20
CA LEU A 70 -28.41 -13.29 12.80
C LEU A 70 -28.04 -13.49 14.28
N MET A 71 -26.75 -13.51 14.60
CA MET A 71 -26.26 -13.68 15.98
C MET A 71 -26.61 -12.46 16.84
N GLY A 72 -26.53 -11.25 16.30
CA GLY A 72 -26.94 -10.03 17.00
C GLY A 72 -28.43 -10.07 17.39
N ASN A 73 -29.29 -10.58 16.52
CA ASN A 73 -30.70 -10.80 16.84
C ASN A 73 -30.86 -11.87 17.95
N ALA A 74 -30.16 -13.01 17.84
CA ALA A 74 -30.21 -14.05 18.86
C ALA A 74 -29.80 -13.52 20.26
N ILE A 75 -28.70 -12.77 20.34
CA ILE A 75 -28.22 -12.13 21.58
C ILE A 75 -29.24 -11.12 22.12
N LYS A 76 -29.83 -10.32 21.23
CA LYS A 76 -30.80 -9.29 21.60
C LYS A 76 -32.08 -9.89 22.20
N PHE A 77 -32.61 -10.95 21.59
CA PHE A 77 -33.92 -11.52 21.94
C PHE A 77 -33.87 -12.72 22.90
N THR A 78 -32.67 -13.21 23.21
CA THR A 78 -32.47 -14.21 24.26
C THR A 78 -32.36 -13.54 25.64
N PRO A 79 -33.12 -13.99 26.66
CA PRO A 79 -33.04 -13.48 28.02
C PRO A 79 -31.71 -13.88 28.70
N GLU A 80 -31.36 -13.19 29.78
CA GLU A 80 -30.13 -13.49 30.55
C GLU A 80 -30.10 -14.96 31.00
N GLY A 81 -28.97 -15.65 30.80
CA GLY A 81 -28.83 -17.07 31.12
C GLY A 81 -29.42 -18.05 30.10
N GLY A 82 -29.92 -17.57 28.95
CA GLY A 82 -30.31 -18.43 27.83
C GLY A 82 -29.11 -18.97 27.04
N SER A 83 -29.38 -19.85 26.09
CA SER A 83 -28.39 -20.46 25.18
C SER A 83 -28.59 -20.08 23.72
N ILE A 84 -27.49 -20.01 22.98
CA ILE A 84 -27.42 -19.81 21.54
C ILE A 84 -26.49 -20.89 20.93
N GLU A 85 -26.97 -21.64 19.95
CA GLU A 85 -26.17 -22.58 19.18
C GLU A 85 -25.95 -22.02 17.78
N VAL A 86 -24.70 -22.00 17.33
CA VAL A 86 -24.34 -21.52 15.99
C VAL A 86 -23.49 -22.56 15.30
N GLY A 87 -23.76 -22.82 14.03
CA GLY A 87 -22.96 -23.78 13.28
C GLY A 87 -23.18 -23.74 11.79
N PHE A 88 -22.41 -24.53 11.07
CA PHE A 88 -22.61 -24.75 9.65
C PHE A 88 -22.21 -26.17 9.24
N THR A 89 -22.73 -26.61 8.09
CA THR A 89 -22.23 -27.77 7.36
C THR A 89 -22.05 -27.41 5.90
N ILE A 90 -21.19 -28.15 5.20
CA ILE A 90 -21.05 -28.05 3.74
C ILE A 90 -21.33 -29.43 3.16
N LYS A 91 -22.29 -29.51 2.24
CA LYS A 91 -22.71 -30.76 1.60
C LYS A 91 -22.64 -30.61 0.09
N GLY A 92 -22.10 -31.61 -0.61
CA GLY A 92 -22.03 -31.64 -2.07
C GLY A 92 -20.64 -32.05 -2.56
N ASP A 93 -20.46 -32.02 -3.88
CA ASP A 93 -19.16 -32.23 -4.51
C ASP A 93 -18.34 -30.93 -4.55
N ASP A 94 -17.06 -31.01 -4.93
CA ASP A 94 -16.16 -29.84 -4.91
C ASP A 94 -16.60 -28.71 -5.85
N THR A 95 -17.45 -28.99 -6.84
CA THR A 95 -17.94 -28.03 -7.83
C THR A 95 -19.30 -27.42 -7.51
N HIS A 96 -20.15 -28.16 -6.80
CA HIS A 96 -21.54 -27.82 -6.47
C HIS A 96 -21.80 -28.12 -4.99
N ALA A 97 -20.97 -27.55 -4.11
CA ALA A 97 -21.18 -27.64 -2.67
C ALA A 97 -22.22 -26.61 -2.21
N MET A 98 -22.97 -26.97 -1.17
CA MET A 98 -23.95 -26.12 -0.53
C MET A 98 -23.52 -25.88 0.92
N PHE A 99 -23.23 -24.63 1.24
CA PHE A 99 -23.01 -24.16 2.60
C PHE A 99 -24.37 -23.97 3.29
N GLU A 100 -24.61 -24.66 4.40
CA GLU A 100 -25.82 -24.53 5.23
C GLU A 100 -25.40 -24.05 6.61
N GLY A 101 -25.66 -22.78 6.94
CA GLY A 101 -25.38 -22.17 8.23
C GLY A 101 -26.65 -21.98 9.06
N TRP A 102 -26.54 -22.08 10.39
CA TRP A 102 -27.67 -21.85 11.30
C TRP A 102 -27.30 -21.08 12.57
N VAL A 103 -28.29 -20.35 13.09
CA VAL A 103 -28.29 -19.74 14.41
C VAL A 103 -29.57 -20.18 15.11
N ARG A 104 -29.43 -20.89 16.24
CA ARG A 104 -30.53 -21.28 17.12
C ARG A 104 -30.40 -20.51 18.42
N ASP A 105 -31.50 -19.94 18.88
CA ASP A 105 -31.57 -19.25 20.16
C ASP A 105 -32.72 -19.79 21.02
N SER A 106 -32.63 -19.59 22.33
CA SER A 106 -33.64 -19.97 23.32
C SER A 106 -34.48 -18.76 23.79
N GLY A 107 -34.58 -17.74 22.95
CA GLY A 107 -35.26 -16.49 23.26
C GLY A 107 -36.78 -16.55 23.22
N ILE A 108 -37.38 -15.37 23.12
CA ILE A 108 -38.84 -15.17 23.20
C ILE A 108 -39.64 -15.85 22.07
N GLY A 109 -38.98 -16.24 20.97
CA GLY A 109 -39.62 -16.77 19.78
C GLY A 109 -40.46 -15.74 19.01
N ILE A 110 -40.97 -16.14 17.85
CA ILE A 110 -41.70 -15.29 16.91
C ILE A 110 -43.09 -15.87 16.68
N ASP A 111 -44.11 -15.02 16.63
CA ASP A 111 -45.48 -15.42 16.32
C ASP A 111 -45.57 -15.94 14.86
N PRO A 112 -46.26 -17.06 14.59
CA PRO A 112 -46.46 -17.58 13.24
C PRO A 112 -46.98 -16.54 12.23
N ALA A 113 -47.79 -15.57 12.67
CA ALA A 113 -48.31 -14.51 11.81
C ALA A 113 -47.24 -13.51 11.34
N ASP A 114 -46.12 -13.41 12.05
CA ASP A 114 -45.05 -12.46 11.77
C ASP A 114 -43.84 -13.08 11.04
N LEU A 115 -43.77 -14.41 10.88
CA LEU A 115 -42.63 -15.12 10.27
C LEU A 115 -42.28 -14.65 8.85
N GLU A 116 -43.27 -14.26 8.04
CA GLU A 116 -43.02 -13.68 6.71
C GLU A 116 -42.73 -12.18 6.78
N ARG A 117 -43.27 -11.49 7.79
CA ARG A 117 -43.18 -10.03 7.95
C ARG A 117 -41.82 -9.59 8.45
N ILE A 118 -41.12 -10.40 9.25
CA ILE A 118 -39.79 -10.06 9.80
C ILE A 118 -38.71 -9.79 8.74
N PHE A 119 -38.89 -10.27 7.51
CA PHE A 119 -37.96 -10.02 6.40
C PHE A 119 -38.30 -8.75 5.60
N GLN A 120 -39.43 -8.09 5.88
CA GLN A 120 -39.82 -6.86 5.21
C GLN A 120 -39.07 -5.64 5.79
N PRO A 121 -38.67 -4.67 4.95
CA PRO A 121 -37.98 -3.48 5.43
C PRO A 121 -38.80 -2.72 6.46
N PHE A 122 -38.16 -2.25 7.53
CA PHE A 122 -38.75 -1.41 8.58
C PHE A 122 -39.83 -2.08 9.43
N VAL A 123 -40.00 -3.40 9.33
CA VAL A 123 -40.91 -4.13 10.20
C VAL A 123 -40.22 -4.44 11.52
N GLN A 124 -40.89 -4.07 12.62
CA GLN A 124 -40.52 -4.42 13.99
C GLN A 124 -41.70 -5.18 14.60
N GLY A 125 -41.44 -6.21 15.41
CA GLY A 125 -42.51 -7.02 16.02
C GLY A 125 -43.49 -6.20 16.85
N GLU A 126 -44.79 -6.48 16.73
CA GLU A 126 -45.82 -5.83 17.54
C GLU A 126 -45.86 -6.45 18.95
N GLY A 127 -45.18 -5.78 19.88
CA GLY A 127 -45.22 -6.12 21.30
C GLY A 127 -44.44 -5.09 22.09
N GLY A 128 -44.99 -4.60 23.21
CA GLY A 128 -44.51 -3.43 23.96
C GLY A 128 -43.04 -3.42 24.41
N LEU A 129 -42.30 -4.51 24.21
CA LEU A 129 -40.85 -4.66 24.44
C LEU A 129 -39.99 -4.10 23.28
N THR A 130 -40.55 -3.80 22.10
CA THR A 130 -39.78 -3.28 20.95
C THR A 130 -39.37 -1.81 21.06
N ARG A 131 -39.94 -1.05 22.01
CA ARG A 131 -39.48 0.32 22.32
C ARG A 131 -38.24 0.37 23.22
N GLU A 132 -37.95 -0.68 23.99
CA GLU A 132 -36.78 -0.71 24.88
C GLU A 132 -35.47 -1.05 24.15
N PHE A 133 -35.54 -1.77 23.03
CA PHE A 133 -34.35 -2.18 22.28
C PHE A 133 -34.41 -1.65 20.85
N GLY A 134 -34.02 -0.39 20.67
CA GLY A 134 -33.94 0.27 19.36
C GLY A 134 -33.25 -0.58 18.29
N GLY A 135 -33.83 -0.65 17.10
CA GLY A 135 -33.25 -1.33 15.94
C GLY A 135 -33.88 -0.81 14.66
N THR A 136 -33.15 -0.78 13.55
CA THR A 136 -33.63 -0.15 12.30
C THR A 136 -34.69 -0.96 11.54
N GLY A 137 -34.93 -2.23 11.91
CA GLY A 137 -35.81 -3.13 11.18
C GLY A 137 -35.29 -3.53 9.80
N LEU A 138 -33.98 -3.36 9.55
CA LEU A 138 -33.36 -3.61 8.23
C LEU A 138 -32.44 -4.84 8.19
N GLY A 139 -32.06 -5.39 9.35
CA GLY A 139 -31.05 -6.46 9.44
C GLY A 139 -31.44 -7.74 8.71
N LEU A 140 -32.63 -8.29 9.00
CA LEU A 140 -33.10 -9.53 8.37
C LEU A 140 -33.42 -9.36 6.87
N THR A 141 -33.93 -8.19 6.48
CA THR A 141 -34.11 -7.83 5.07
C THR A 141 -32.78 -7.84 4.33
N LEU A 142 -31.74 -7.25 4.91
CA LEU A 142 -30.40 -7.21 4.33
C LEU A 142 -29.83 -8.63 4.19
N VAL A 143 -29.97 -9.47 5.23
CA VAL A 143 -29.54 -10.88 5.18
C VAL A 143 -30.20 -11.61 4.01
N ARG A 144 -31.52 -11.53 3.88
CA ARG A 144 -32.25 -12.17 2.79
C ARG A 144 -31.75 -11.72 1.43
N ARG A 145 -31.55 -10.42 1.23
CA ARG A 145 -31.06 -9.86 -0.04
C ARG A 145 -29.61 -10.27 -0.37
N LEU A 146 -28.73 -10.27 0.63
CA LEU A 146 -27.35 -10.70 0.46
C LEU A 146 -27.25 -12.18 0.06
N LEU A 147 -28.11 -13.02 0.63
CA LEU A 147 -28.18 -14.43 0.27
C LEU A 147 -28.77 -14.62 -1.13
N GLU A 148 -29.87 -13.93 -1.46
CA GLU A 148 -30.53 -14.01 -2.77
C GLU A 148 -29.57 -13.63 -3.93
N ILE A 149 -28.77 -12.56 -3.79
CA ILE A 149 -27.78 -12.16 -4.81
C ILE A 149 -26.70 -13.22 -5.00
N GLN A 150 -26.36 -13.97 -3.96
CA GLN A 150 -25.37 -15.04 -4.00
C GLN A 150 -25.99 -16.40 -4.39
N GLY A 151 -27.26 -16.43 -4.82
CA GLY A 151 -27.96 -17.67 -5.18
C GLY A 151 -28.37 -18.54 -3.99
N GLY A 152 -28.36 -17.99 -2.79
CA GLY A 152 -28.75 -18.62 -1.54
C GLY A 152 -30.16 -18.30 -1.08
N ALA A 153 -30.54 -18.82 0.09
CA ALA A 153 -31.84 -18.57 0.71
C ALA A 153 -31.74 -18.58 2.24
N ILE A 154 -32.77 -18.05 2.93
CA ILE A 154 -32.92 -18.12 4.38
C ILE A 154 -34.32 -18.61 4.74
N ARG A 155 -34.40 -19.48 5.74
CA ARG A 155 -35.64 -19.95 6.39
C ARG A 155 -35.57 -19.73 7.89
N VAL A 156 -36.73 -19.64 8.53
CA VAL A 156 -36.86 -19.48 9.98
C VAL A 156 -37.89 -20.46 10.50
N GLU A 157 -37.56 -21.10 11.62
CA GLU A 157 -38.47 -21.91 12.42
C GLU A 157 -38.52 -21.32 13.82
N SER A 158 -39.70 -20.96 14.33
CA SER A 158 -39.82 -20.40 15.66
C SER A 158 -41.18 -20.72 16.30
N LYS A 159 -41.19 -20.80 17.62
CA LYS A 159 -42.40 -20.93 18.43
C LYS A 159 -42.33 -19.92 19.58
N PRO A 160 -43.41 -19.16 19.86
CA PRO A 160 -43.44 -18.26 20.99
C PRO A 160 -43.06 -18.96 22.30
N GLY A 161 -42.09 -18.40 23.02
CA GLY A 161 -41.56 -18.91 24.29
C GLY A 161 -40.57 -20.07 24.19
N ALA A 162 -40.23 -20.55 22.99
CA ALA A 162 -39.29 -21.66 22.79
C ALA A 162 -38.07 -21.30 21.92
N GLY A 163 -37.91 -20.03 21.54
CA GLY A 163 -36.79 -19.54 20.73
C GLY A 163 -37.00 -19.60 19.22
N SER A 164 -35.95 -19.29 18.48
CA SER A 164 -35.94 -19.26 17.01
C SER A 164 -34.74 -20.02 16.44
N LEU A 165 -34.92 -20.58 15.25
CA LEU A 165 -33.88 -21.23 14.44
C LEU A 165 -33.89 -20.57 13.06
N PHE A 166 -32.83 -19.84 12.76
CA PHE A 166 -32.58 -19.30 11.43
C PHE A 166 -31.61 -20.22 10.71
N VAL A 167 -31.97 -20.68 9.51
CA VAL A 167 -31.10 -21.49 8.65
C VAL A 167 -30.96 -20.81 7.31
N PHE A 168 -29.74 -20.63 6.83
CA PHE A 168 -29.47 -20.08 5.51
C PHE A 168 -28.58 -21.01 4.68
N THR A 169 -28.72 -20.91 3.37
CA THR A 169 -27.96 -21.70 2.41
C THR A 169 -27.24 -20.79 1.41
N LEU A 170 -26.04 -21.20 0.98
CA LEU A 170 -25.25 -20.54 -0.06
C LEU A 170 -24.59 -21.59 -0.96
N PRO A 171 -24.71 -21.49 -2.29
CA PRO A 171 -23.92 -22.30 -3.19
C PRO A 171 -22.45 -21.87 -3.12
N VAL A 172 -21.55 -22.82 -2.87
CA VAL A 172 -20.10 -22.58 -2.74
C VAL A 172 -19.32 -23.58 -3.59
N ARG A 173 -18.12 -23.17 -4.02
CA ARG A 173 -17.16 -24.05 -4.68
C ARG A 173 -16.04 -24.38 -3.71
N MET A 174 -15.71 -25.65 -3.54
CA MET A 174 -14.59 -26.05 -2.69
C MET A 174 -13.27 -25.78 -3.39
N VAL A 175 -12.23 -25.46 -2.63
CA VAL A 175 -10.87 -25.37 -3.15
C VAL A 175 -10.33 -26.79 -3.31
N ALA A 176 -9.88 -27.15 -4.50
CA ALA A 176 -9.30 -28.46 -4.78
C ALA A 176 -8.01 -28.65 -3.96
N VAL A 177 -7.90 -29.79 -3.27
CA VAL A 177 -6.71 -30.14 -2.51
C VAL A 177 -5.73 -30.84 -3.46
N GLU A 178 -4.81 -30.09 -4.06
CA GLU A 178 -3.61 -30.67 -4.70
C GLU A 178 -2.43 -30.60 -3.74
N GLY A 179 -2.02 -31.75 -3.18
CA GLY A 179 -0.72 -31.98 -2.58
C GLY A 179 -0.51 -31.45 -1.16
N GLU A 180 -0.14 -32.36 -0.26
CA GLU A 180 0.21 -32.10 1.14
C GLU A 180 1.27 -31.00 1.30
N VAL A 181 0.92 -29.92 2.01
CA VAL A 181 1.90 -29.03 2.65
C VAL A 181 1.98 -29.45 4.11
N MET A 182 3.12 -30.03 4.48
CA MET A 182 3.46 -30.33 5.87
C MET A 182 3.51 -29.05 6.70
N ILE A 183 2.69 -28.99 7.75
CA ILE A 183 2.82 -28.03 8.85
C ILE A 183 3.77 -28.67 9.87
N PRO A 184 4.93 -28.08 10.23
CA PRO A 184 5.70 -28.55 11.36
C PRO A 184 4.92 -28.28 12.64
N ALA A 185 4.77 -29.34 13.43
CA ALA A 185 3.96 -29.41 14.64
C ALA A 185 4.38 -28.44 15.75
N GLU A 186 3.39 -28.00 16.52
CA GLU A 186 3.54 -27.34 17.81
C GLU A 186 4.41 -28.16 18.77
N GLY A 187 5.25 -27.46 19.53
CA GLY A 187 5.82 -27.97 20.77
C GLY A 187 7.01 -27.17 21.26
N GLN A 188 6.79 -26.19 22.15
CA GLN A 188 7.08 -26.37 23.58
C GLN A 188 6.82 -25.07 24.37
N THR A 189 6.24 -25.30 25.53
CA THR A 189 5.92 -24.38 26.62
C THR A 189 7.15 -23.72 27.24
N GLU A 190 7.13 -22.40 27.42
CA GLU A 190 7.70 -21.74 28.59
C GLU A 190 6.80 -20.58 29.07
N LYS A 191 6.65 -20.48 30.40
CA LYS A 191 5.87 -19.47 31.13
C LYS A 191 6.80 -18.33 31.61
N PRO A 192 6.25 -17.19 32.08
CA PRO A 192 6.72 -15.87 31.71
C PRO A 192 7.67 -15.24 32.73
N GLU A 193 8.62 -14.45 32.25
CA GLU A 193 9.25 -13.40 33.05
C GLU A 193 9.09 -12.03 32.34
N SER A 194 8.16 -11.24 32.88
CA SER A 194 8.42 -9.89 33.36
C SER A 194 8.87 -8.79 32.34
N TRP A 195 7.88 -7.99 31.92
CA TRP A 195 7.88 -6.55 31.56
C TRP A 195 9.07 -5.94 30.80
N ALA A 196 9.00 -6.00 29.46
CA ALA A 196 9.50 -4.95 28.55
C ALA A 196 8.84 -5.13 27.16
N LEU A 197 7.62 -4.65 26.96
CA LEU A 197 6.95 -4.75 25.66
C LEU A 197 7.09 -3.46 24.86
N MET A 198 8.30 -3.20 24.37
CA MET A 198 8.48 -2.53 23.08
C MET A 198 9.15 -3.52 22.15
N GLU A 199 8.33 -4.22 21.38
CA GLU A 199 8.82 -5.11 20.33
C GLU A 199 9.07 -4.24 19.09
N VAL A 200 10.30 -3.71 18.98
CA VAL A 200 10.78 -3.14 17.71
C VAL A 200 11.11 -4.31 16.81
N VAL A 201 10.11 -4.78 16.06
CA VAL A 201 10.29 -5.79 15.04
C VAL A 201 10.84 -5.09 13.80
N GLU A 202 12.17 -5.03 13.65
CA GLU A 202 12.81 -4.78 12.36
C GLU A 202 12.77 -6.09 11.56
N GLU A 203 11.64 -6.35 10.88
CA GLU A 203 11.50 -7.53 10.02
C GLU A 203 11.87 -7.21 8.56
N ASP A 204 12.62 -8.16 8.00
CA ASP A 204 13.20 -8.16 6.66
C ASP A 204 12.17 -7.99 5.54
N LEU A 205 12.58 -7.20 4.53
CA LEU A 205 11.84 -6.88 3.32
C LEU A 205 11.54 -8.16 2.50
N PRO A 206 10.26 -8.54 2.24
CA PRO A 206 9.94 -9.71 1.43
C PRO A 206 10.07 -9.49 -0.07
N GLU A 207 10.42 -10.59 -0.74
CA GLU A 207 10.72 -10.79 -2.15
C GLU A 207 9.50 -10.59 -3.07
N LEU A 208 9.41 -9.41 -3.68
CA LEU A 208 8.96 -9.19 -5.05
C LEU A 208 9.59 -7.87 -5.49
N VAL A 209 10.92 -7.92 -5.63
CA VAL A 209 11.78 -6.76 -5.75
C VAL A 209 12.60 -6.94 -7.02
N GLU A 210 12.55 -5.99 -7.95
CA GLU A 210 13.71 -5.79 -8.82
C GLU A 210 14.87 -5.40 -7.91
N LEU A 211 15.65 -6.40 -7.51
CA LEU A 211 16.77 -6.24 -6.59
C LEU A 211 17.69 -5.13 -7.14
N PRO A 212 18.13 -4.16 -6.30
CA PRO A 212 18.97 -3.06 -6.76
C PRO A 212 20.22 -3.61 -7.44
N VAL A 213 20.41 -3.20 -8.70
CA VAL A 213 21.45 -3.75 -9.56
C VAL A 213 22.80 -3.16 -9.20
N ILE A 214 23.76 -4.02 -8.92
CA ILE A 214 25.17 -3.69 -8.76
C ILE A 214 25.91 -4.34 -9.92
N LEU A 215 26.54 -3.53 -10.77
CA LEU A 215 27.33 -4.06 -11.87
C LEU A 215 28.70 -4.50 -11.36
N ILE A 216 29.09 -5.72 -11.72
CA ILE A 216 30.40 -6.29 -11.37
C ILE A 216 31.21 -6.40 -12.66
N VAL A 217 32.31 -5.66 -12.72
CA VAL A 217 33.20 -5.56 -13.87
C VAL A 217 34.54 -6.13 -13.47
N ASP A 218 34.73 -7.43 -13.68
CA ASP A 218 35.92 -8.13 -13.21
C ASP A 218 36.31 -9.24 -14.19
N ASP A 219 37.56 -9.22 -14.65
CA ASP A 219 38.11 -10.21 -15.57
C ASP A 219 38.22 -11.61 -14.92
N ASN A 220 38.31 -11.67 -13.60
CA ASN A 220 38.26 -12.92 -12.84
C ASN A 220 36.80 -13.33 -12.58
N LYS A 221 36.26 -14.15 -13.49
CA LYS A 221 34.88 -14.67 -13.43
C LYS A 221 34.55 -15.41 -12.13
N ALA A 222 35.51 -16.10 -11.52
CA ALA A 222 35.29 -16.84 -10.28
C ALA A 222 35.09 -15.88 -9.09
N ARG A 223 35.88 -14.81 -9.02
CA ARG A 223 35.73 -13.75 -8.01
C ARG A 223 34.44 -12.96 -8.22
N ALA A 224 34.13 -12.60 -9.47
CA ALA A 224 32.89 -11.93 -9.81
C ALA A 224 31.64 -12.74 -9.41
N ALA A 225 31.67 -14.05 -9.64
CA ALA A 225 30.59 -14.95 -9.24
C ALA A 225 30.46 -15.06 -7.71
N ALA A 226 31.58 -15.11 -6.97
CA ALA A 226 31.57 -15.12 -5.51
C ALA A 226 31.00 -13.81 -4.93
N VAL A 227 31.41 -12.65 -5.48
CA VAL A 227 30.88 -11.34 -5.08
C VAL A 227 29.39 -11.22 -5.42
N SER A 228 28.95 -11.69 -6.59
CA SER A 228 27.54 -11.74 -6.98
C SER A 228 26.71 -12.59 -6.01
N LEU A 229 27.23 -13.74 -5.56
CA LEU A 229 26.56 -14.60 -4.59
C LEU A 229 26.39 -13.91 -3.24
N LEU A 230 27.47 -13.31 -2.71
CA LEU A 230 27.44 -12.54 -1.46
C LEU A 230 26.47 -11.35 -1.54
N LEU A 231 26.41 -10.67 -2.70
CA LEU A 231 25.47 -9.57 -2.95
C LEU A 231 24.02 -10.04 -2.93
N ARG A 232 23.73 -11.21 -3.51
CA ARG A 232 22.39 -11.80 -3.50
C ARG A 232 21.94 -12.17 -2.09
N GLU A 233 22.83 -12.72 -1.27
CA GLU A 233 22.56 -13.01 0.14
C GLU A 233 22.21 -11.74 0.94
N GLU A 234 22.69 -10.57 0.49
CA GLU A 234 22.44 -9.26 1.11
C GLU A 234 21.34 -8.44 0.40
N GLY A 235 20.57 -9.05 -0.51
CA GLY A 235 19.42 -8.40 -1.15
C GLY A 235 19.75 -7.46 -2.33
N TYR A 236 20.87 -7.67 -3.02
CA TYR A 236 21.27 -6.94 -4.23
C TYR A 236 21.38 -7.85 -5.45
N MET A 237 21.13 -7.33 -6.66
CA MET A 237 21.37 -8.06 -7.90
C MET A 237 22.79 -7.78 -8.40
N GLY A 238 23.72 -8.67 -8.11
CA GLY A 238 25.07 -8.61 -8.68
C GLY A 238 25.08 -9.04 -10.14
N GLU A 239 25.04 -8.10 -11.07
CA GLU A 239 25.03 -8.38 -12.51
C GLU A 239 26.45 -8.28 -13.08
N MET A 240 26.98 -9.44 -13.46
CA MET A 240 28.32 -9.56 -14.03
C MET A 240 28.30 -9.05 -15.47
N THR A 241 29.23 -8.15 -15.79
CA THR A 241 29.35 -7.58 -17.14
C THR A 241 30.79 -7.23 -17.44
N ASP A 242 31.08 -6.98 -18.72
CA ASP A 242 32.39 -6.53 -19.18
C ASP A 242 32.38 -5.01 -19.43
N LEU A 243 33.57 -4.43 -19.57
CA LEU A 243 33.70 -2.99 -19.81
C LEU A 243 33.02 -2.51 -21.10
N SER A 244 32.80 -3.37 -22.09
CA SER A 244 32.10 -3.00 -23.33
C SER A 244 30.59 -2.88 -23.13
N HIS A 245 29.98 -3.70 -22.27
CA HIS A 245 28.53 -3.76 -22.09
C HIS A 245 28.01 -3.01 -20.87
N VAL A 246 28.90 -2.57 -19.98
CA VAL A 246 28.56 -1.76 -18.80
C VAL A 246 27.70 -0.53 -19.13
N GLU A 247 27.96 0.15 -20.24
CA GLU A 247 27.22 1.39 -20.57
C GLU A 247 25.74 1.09 -20.89
N LEU A 248 25.51 0.09 -21.73
CA LEU A 248 24.17 -0.34 -22.12
C LEU A 248 23.37 -0.80 -20.89
N LEU A 249 23.96 -1.63 -20.04
CA LEU A 249 23.32 -2.10 -18.82
C LEU A 249 23.11 -1.00 -17.79
N ALA A 250 24.04 -0.04 -17.71
CA ALA A 250 23.88 1.11 -16.84
C ALA A 250 22.70 2.01 -17.26
N GLU A 251 22.48 2.16 -18.58
CA GLU A 251 21.33 2.89 -19.12
C GLU A 251 20.01 2.13 -18.93
N GLU A 252 20.02 0.81 -19.16
CA GLU A 252 18.83 -0.03 -19.05
C GLU A 252 18.37 -0.22 -17.60
N LYS A 253 19.33 -0.48 -16.69
CA LYS A 253 19.04 -0.98 -15.35
C LYS A 253 19.36 -0.01 -14.23
N CYS A 254 19.94 1.16 -14.54
CA CYS A 254 20.22 2.23 -13.59
C CYS A 254 20.88 1.75 -12.28
N PRO A 255 22.11 1.20 -12.35
CA PRO A 255 22.74 0.51 -11.24
C PRO A 255 23.06 1.45 -10.09
N PHE A 256 22.92 0.93 -8.88
CA PHE A 256 23.22 1.65 -7.64
C PHE A 256 24.73 1.83 -7.43
N LEU A 257 25.53 0.83 -7.79
CA LEU A 257 26.97 0.76 -7.54
C LEU A 257 27.66 -0.02 -8.67
N ILE A 258 28.90 0.32 -8.99
CA ILE A 258 29.74 -0.49 -9.88
C ILE A 258 30.99 -0.94 -9.13
N ILE A 259 31.18 -2.25 -9.05
CA ILE A 259 32.37 -2.88 -8.49
C ILE A 259 33.29 -3.28 -9.63
N VAL A 260 34.55 -2.84 -9.57
CA VAL A 260 35.55 -3.08 -10.60
C VAL A 260 36.69 -3.88 -10.02
N GLY A 261 36.92 -5.07 -10.57
CA GLY A 261 38.08 -5.90 -10.24
C GLY A 261 39.36 -5.28 -10.79
N ILE A 262 40.36 -5.06 -9.94
CA ILE A 262 41.65 -4.55 -10.39
C ILE A 262 42.44 -5.69 -11.08
N PRO A 263 42.88 -5.50 -12.33
CA PRO A 263 43.88 -6.36 -12.96
C PRO A 263 45.23 -6.22 -12.24
N ASP A 264 46.10 -7.22 -12.33
CA ASP A 264 47.45 -7.11 -11.73
C ASP A 264 48.35 -6.05 -12.43
N ASP A 265 47.86 -5.39 -13.49
CA ASP A 265 48.51 -4.30 -14.23
C ASP A 265 47.94 -2.91 -13.83
N PRO A 266 48.74 -2.03 -13.20
CA PRO A 266 48.33 -0.68 -12.81
C PRO A 266 47.86 0.23 -13.96
N VAL A 267 48.36 0.03 -15.19
CA VAL A 267 48.04 0.88 -16.34
C VAL A 267 46.58 0.67 -16.78
N ASP A 268 46.09 -0.55 -16.65
CA ASP A 268 44.75 -0.90 -17.09
C ASP A 268 43.69 -0.39 -16.11
N ILE A 269 44.00 -0.26 -14.82
CA ILE A 269 43.13 0.36 -13.80
C ILE A 269 42.76 1.80 -14.20
N TYR A 270 43.75 2.62 -14.54
CA TYR A 270 43.53 4.02 -14.94
C TYR A 270 42.68 4.11 -16.20
N ARG A 271 42.93 3.22 -17.18
CA ARG A 271 42.15 3.15 -18.40
C ARG A 271 40.69 2.79 -18.10
N GLN A 272 40.44 1.77 -17.28
CA GLN A 272 39.10 1.32 -16.94
C GLN A 272 38.32 2.38 -16.15
N LEU A 273 38.94 2.97 -15.12
CA LEU A 273 38.34 4.08 -14.36
C LEU A 273 38.05 5.29 -15.22
N HIS A 274 38.99 5.65 -16.11
CA HIS A 274 38.79 6.75 -17.05
C HIS A 274 37.62 6.46 -17.99
N LEU A 275 37.53 5.24 -18.53
CA LEU A 275 36.40 4.84 -19.38
C LEU A 275 35.06 4.92 -18.64
N LEU A 276 34.97 4.36 -17.43
CA LEU A 276 33.75 4.39 -16.62
C LEU A 276 33.36 5.80 -16.19
N ARG A 277 34.32 6.66 -15.87
CA ARG A 277 34.06 8.07 -15.52
C ARG A 277 33.83 8.97 -16.74
N SER A 278 34.28 8.55 -17.93
CA SER A 278 34.06 9.28 -19.18
C SER A 278 32.66 9.08 -19.77
N ARG A 279 31.98 7.99 -19.40
CA ARG A 279 30.66 7.59 -19.91
C ARG A 279 29.51 8.17 -19.10
N LYS A 280 28.43 8.58 -19.78
CA LYS A 280 27.31 9.30 -19.14
C LYS A 280 26.54 8.44 -18.15
N ALA A 281 26.29 7.19 -18.49
CA ALA A 281 25.49 6.26 -17.68
C ALA A 281 26.20 5.85 -16.37
N THR A 282 27.53 5.91 -16.33
CA THR A 282 28.34 5.38 -15.23
C THR A 282 29.14 6.42 -14.45
N ARG A 283 29.34 7.64 -14.99
CA ARG A 283 30.16 8.67 -14.34
C ARG A 283 29.69 9.09 -12.95
N HIS A 284 28.38 9.02 -12.71
CA HIS A 284 27.72 9.45 -11.47
C HIS A 284 27.46 8.30 -10.51
N VAL A 285 27.63 7.06 -10.98
CA VAL A 285 27.47 5.87 -10.15
C VAL A 285 28.71 5.73 -9.27
N PRO A 286 28.58 5.49 -7.96
CA PRO A 286 29.73 5.24 -7.11
C PRO A 286 30.53 4.04 -7.64
N LEU A 287 31.87 4.14 -7.57
CA LEU A 287 32.79 3.12 -8.06
C LEU A 287 33.59 2.54 -6.89
N VAL A 288 33.73 1.22 -6.88
CA VAL A 288 34.50 0.49 -5.88
C VAL A 288 35.53 -0.39 -6.57
N LEU A 289 36.77 -0.32 -6.10
CA LEU A 289 37.86 -1.12 -6.64
C LEU A 289 38.14 -2.35 -5.76
N LEU A 290 38.19 -3.55 -6.35
CA LEU A 290 38.61 -4.78 -5.68
C LEU A 290 40.10 -5.04 -5.95
N GLY A 291 40.92 -4.74 -4.95
CA GLY A 291 42.33 -5.08 -4.87
C GLY A 291 43.28 -3.91 -5.14
N GLY A 292 43.78 -3.28 -4.08
CA GLY A 292 44.93 -2.39 -4.13
C GLY A 292 45.68 -2.46 -2.81
N ASP A 293 47.01 -2.41 -2.85
CA ASP A 293 47.79 -2.26 -1.62
C ASP A 293 47.45 -0.90 -1.01
N ALA A 294 47.31 -0.84 0.33
CA ALA A 294 47.05 0.40 1.07
C ALA A 294 48.12 1.49 0.82
N GLU A 295 49.24 1.15 0.18
CA GLU A 295 50.33 2.05 -0.21
C GLU A 295 50.34 2.44 -1.69
N SER A 296 49.37 1.98 -2.50
CA SER A 296 49.25 2.42 -3.90
C SER A 296 48.78 3.89 -3.95
N PRO A 297 49.37 4.74 -4.81
CA PRO A 297 49.39 6.19 -4.65
C PRO A 297 47.98 6.77 -4.54
N SER A 298 47.69 7.28 -3.35
CA SER A 298 46.60 8.21 -2.97
C SER A 298 45.77 8.74 -4.15
N PHE A 299 44.65 8.06 -4.41
CA PHE A 299 43.62 8.46 -5.37
C PHE A 299 43.12 9.87 -5.06
N SER A 300 43.65 10.86 -5.77
CA SER A 300 43.21 12.26 -5.73
C SER A 300 41.93 12.48 -6.56
N LEU A 301 41.05 11.48 -6.58
CA LEU A 301 39.81 11.43 -7.34
C LEU A 301 38.59 11.23 -6.43
N GLY A 302 38.71 11.60 -5.14
CA GLY A 302 37.64 12.01 -4.22
C GLY A 302 36.34 11.21 -4.09
N THR A 303 36.16 10.05 -4.72
CA THR A 303 34.85 9.36 -4.81
C THR A 303 34.96 7.88 -5.22
N VAL A 304 36.12 7.25 -5.02
CA VAL A 304 36.33 5.83 -5.32
C VAL A 304 36.77 5.13 -4.03
N ASP A 305 35.92 4.24 -3.52
CA ASP A 305 36.24 3.40 -2.37
C ASP A 305 37.04 2.16 -2.84
N THR A 306 37.83 1.58 -1.94
CA THR A 306 38.69 0.42 -2.24
C THR A 306 38.42 -0.73 -1.26
N MET A 307 38.51 -1.97 -1.75
CA MET A 307 38.42 -3.19 -0.96
C MET A 307 39.55 -4.16 -1.30
N ASP A 308 39.85 -5.10 -0.40
CA ASP A 308 40.75 -6.22 -0.69
C ASP A 308 40.14 -7.17 -1.75
N LYS A 309 40.99 -7.94 -2.45
CA LYS A 309 40.53 -9.01 -3.36
C LYS A 309 39.86 -10.15 -2.60
N GLN A 310 40.21 -10.36 -1.33
CA GLN A 310 39.53 -11.29 -0.42
C GLN A 310 38.32 -10.59 0.23
N VAL A 311 37.25 -10.48 -0.54
CA VAL A 311 36.03 -9.80 -0.11
C VAL A 311 35.29 -10.65 0.93
N SER A 312 35.22 -10.20 2.18
CA SER A 312 34.32 -10.80 3.17
C SER A 312 32.92 -10.20 3.09
N LYS A 313 31.93 -10.96 3.58
CA LYS A 313 30.54 -10.52 3.70
C LYS A 313 30.41 -9.17 4.44
N ASN A 314 31.11 -9.03 5.58
CA ASN A 314 31.06 -7.83 6.41
C ASN A 314 31.66 -6.60 5.71
N ASP A 315 32.71 -6.78 4.91
CA ASP A 315 33.34 -5.67 4.18
C ASP A 315 32.41 -5.09 3.13
N LEU A 316 31.66 -5.99 2.45
CA LEU A 316 30.72 -5.63 1.40
C LEU A 316 29.49 -4.90 1.98
N VAL A 317 28.97 -5.35 3.13
CA VAL A 317 27.90 -4.68 3.88
C VAL A 317 28.31 -3.28 4.32
N ASN A 318 29.51 -3.14 4.91
CA ASN A 318 30.02 -1.84 5.38
C ASN A 318 30.27 -0.85 4.24
N LEU A 319 30.70 -1.33 3.08
CA LEU A 319 30.90 -0.54 1.87
C LEU A 319 29.56 -0.02 1.31
N ILE A 320 28.59 -0.89 1.14
CA ILE A 320 27.24 -0.54 0.66
C ILE A 320 26.59 0.47 1.62
N GLY A 321 26.78 0.28 2.94
CA GLY A 321 26.32 1.22 3.96
C GLY A 321 26.91 2.63 3.83
N ARG A 322 28.19 2.75 3.44
CA ARG A 322 28.89 4.04 3.27
C ARG A 322 28.39 4.86 2.08
N HIS A 323 28.01 4.20 0.99
CA HIS A 323 27.44 4.87 -0.19
C HIS A 323 25.92 5.11 -0.08
N GLY A 324 25.34 4.79 1.07
CA GLY A 324 23.92 4.87 1.35
C GLY A 324 23.22 3.62 0.83
N ARG A 325 22.47 2.93 1.71
CA ARG A 325 21.56 1.87 1.27
C ARG A 325 20.56 2.45 0.24
N HIS A 326 20.77 2.25 -1.06
CA HIS A 326 19.63 2.11 -1.96
C HIS A 326 19.01 0.77 -1.63
N SER A 327 18.11 0.80 -0.66
CA SER A 327 16.96 -0.05 -0.83
C SER A 327 16.08 0.61 -1.90
N PRO A 328 15.61 -0.11 -2.93
CA PRO A 328 14.43 0.33 -3.69
C PRO A 328 13.22 0.57 -2.75
N HIS A 329 13.32 0.12 -1.50
CA HIS A 329 12.50 0.47 -0.36
C HIS A 329 13.32 1.18 0.74
N ALA A 330 13.58 2.48 0.61
CA ALA A 330 13.56 3.25 1.85
C ALA A 330 12.23 2.88 2.54
N PRO A 331 12.21 2.42 3.81
CA PRO A 331 10.94 2.19 4.46
C PRO A 331 10.11 3.46 4.23
N GLY A 332 8.88 3.26 3.77
CA GLY A 332 7.89 4.29 3.57
C GLY A 332 7.57 4.96 4.90
N MET A 333 6.30 5.20 5.17
CA MET A 333 5.93 5.75 6.46
C MET A 333 6.30 4.77 7.59
N THR A 334 6.87 5.30 8.66
CA THR A 334 6.93 4.62 9.96
C THR A 334 5.55 4.75 10.58
N VAL A 335 4.86 3.62 10.75
CA VAL A 335 3.49 3.57 11.26
C VAL A 335 3.53 3.00 12.67
N LEU A 336 3.07 3.79 13.64
CA LEU A 336 2.87 3.35 15.02
C LEU A 336 1.44 2.84 15.19
N VAL A 337 1.29 1.58 15.60
CA VAL A 337 0.00 0.95 15.89
C VAL A 337 -0.17 0.84 17.39
N ILE A 338 -1.23 1.44 17.93
CA ILE A 338 -1.56 1.47 19.35
C ILE A 338 -2.88 0.73 19.54
N ASP A 339 -2.81 -0.48 20.06
CA ASP A 339 -3.97 -1.37 20.25
C ASP A 339 -3.67 -2.38 21.37
N ASP A 340 -4.61 -2.61 22.28
CA ASP A 340 -4.42 -3.56 23.37
C ASP A 340 -4.61 -5.02 22.92
N GLU A 341 -5.32 -5.24 21.83
CA GLU A 341 -5.55 -6.57 21.30
C GLU A 341 -4.36 -7.03 20.44
N VAL A 342 -3.69 -8.10 20.88
CA VAL A 342 -2.57 -8.71 20.13
C VAL A 342 -3.02 -9.14 18.72
N SER A 343 -4.21 -9.72 18.60
CA SER A 343 -4.74 -10.22 17.32
C SER A 343 -4.86 -9.09 16.26
N VAL A 344 -5.21 -7.87 16.67
CA VAL A 344 -5.36 -6.72 15.78
C VAL A 344 -4.00 -6.18 15.35
N ARG A 345 -3.03 -6.13 16.27
CA ARG A 345 -1.65 -5.74 15.93
C ARG A 345 -1.02 -6.72 14.95
N GLU A 346 -1.24 -8.02 15.15
CA GLU A 346 -0.83 -9.07 14.18
C GLU A 346 -1.55 -8.93 12.84
N TYR A 347 -2.86 -8.66 12.86
CA TYR A 347 -3.63 -8.45 11.64
C TYR A 347 -3.10 -7.26 10.82
N ILE A 348 -2.83 -6.12 11.47
CA ILE A 348 -2.26 -4.95 10.81
C ILE A 348 -0.84 -5.26 10.31
N ARG A 349 -0.02 -5.94 11.13
CA ARG A 349 1.32 -6.39 10.72
C ARG A 349 1.25 -7.22 9.44
N GLU A 350 0.38 -8.23 9.40
CA GLU A 350 0.22 -9.10 8.24
C GLU A 350 -0.35 -8.36 7.03
N CYS A 351 -1.28 -7.43 7.23
CA CYS A 351 -1.81 -6.59 6.14
C CYS A 351 -0.72 -5.72 5.49
N LEU A 352 0.18 -5.15 6.30
CA LEU A 352 1.24 -4.23 5.86
C LEU A 352 2.55 -4.96 5.50
N ARG A 353 2.61 -6.26 5.75
CA ARG A 353 3.74 -7.11 5.38
C ARG A 353 4.03 -7.01 3.88
N GLY A 354 5.29 -6.74 3.55
CA GLY A 354 5.74 -6.57 2.17
C GLY A 354 5.22 -5.32 1.46
N GLN A 355 4.60 -4.37 2.16
CA GLN A 355 4.07 -3.14 1.56
C GLN A 355 5.00 -1.93 1.72
N GLY A 356 6.15 -2.13 2.35
CA GLY A 356 7.20 -1.13 2.50
C GLY A 356 7.04 -0.21 3.69
N TYR A 357 6.18 -0.51 4.68
CA TYR A 357 6.06 0.28 5.92
C TYR A 357 7.02 -0.22 6.99
N ARG A 358 7.51 0.70 7.84
CA ARG A 358 8.17 0.34 9.10
C ARG A 358 7.13 0.38 10.21
N LEU A 359 6.97 -0.69 10.98
CA LEU A 359 5.96 -0.76 12.02
C LEU A 359 6.56 -0.60 13.41
N LEU A 360 5.87 0.17 14.24
CA LEU A 360 6.06 0.22 15.68
C LEU A 360 4.75 -0.23 16.32
N LEU A 361 4.81 -1.08 17.34
CA LEU A 361 3.61 -1.62 17.98
C LEU A 361 3.63 -1.27 19.48
N ALA A 362 2.53 -0.70 19.96
CA ALA A 362 2.30 -0.39 21.36
C ALA A 362 1.06 -1.13 21.87
N ALA A 363 1.15 -1.70 23.07
CA ALA A 363 0.09 -2.53 23.67
C ALA A 363 -0.94 -1.72 24.47
N ASN A 364 -0.72 -0.43 24.66
CA ASN A 364 -1.59 0.45 25.43
C ASN A 364 -1.29 1.91 25.09
N GLY A 365 -2.18 2.80 25.54
CA GLY A 365 -2.08 4.23 25.26
C GLY A 365 -0.80 4.89 25.78
N ARG A 366 -0.29 4.51 26.97
CA ARG A 366 0.91 5.13 27.55
C ARG A 366 2.16 4.81 26.76
N ASP A 367 2.36 3.53 26.45
CA ASP A 367 3.48 3.08 25.63
C ASP A 367 3.38 3.69 24.22
N GLY A 368 2.15 3.85 23.71
CA GLY A 368 1.89 4.52 22.43
C GLY A 368 2.29 5.99 22.42
N ILE A 369 1.95 6.75 23.46
CA ILE A 369 2.36 8.16 23.60
C ILE A 369 3.88 8.27 23.68
N GLN A 370 4.51 7.43 24.52
CA GLN A 370 5.95 7.44 24.68
C GLN A 370 6.66 7.10 23.36
N ALA A 371 6.22 6.04 22.66
CA ALA A 371 6.76 5.66 21.36
C ALA A 371 6.58 6.76 20.30
N ALA A 372 5.45 7.48 20.31
CA ALA A 372 5.23 8.61 19.41
C ALA A 372 6.23 9.75 19.66
N ILE A 373 6.60 10.01 20.91
CA ILE A 373 7.55 11.05 21.28
C ILE A 373 8.99 10.63 21.00
N GLU A 374 9.35 9.39 21.28
CA GLU A 374 10.73 8.87 21.17
C GLU A 374 11.13 8.55 19.74
N HIS A 375 10.19 8.06 18.93
CA HIS A 375 10.48 7.53 17.60
C HIS A 375 9.94 8.38 16.44
N ASP A 376 9.17 9.43 16.73
CA ASP A 376 8.65 10.39 15.74
C ASP A 376 8.06 9.69 14.49
N PRO A 377 7.03 8.84 14.67
CA PRO A 377 6.45 8.09 13.56
C PRO A 377 5.75 9.03 12.56
N ASP A 378 5.70 8.60 11.31
CA ASP A 378 5.06 9.34 10.22
C ASP A 378 3.52 9.28 10.28
N LEU A 379 2.96 8.25 10.94
CA LEU A 379 1.52 8.02 11.10
C LEU A 379 1.23 7.19 12.36
N ILE A 380 0.10 7.45 13.01
CA ILE A 380 -0.42 6.64 14.11
C ILE A 380 -1.73 5.97 13.70
N ILE A 381 -1.84 4.66 13.91
CA ILE A 381 -3.10 3.90 13.91
C ILE A 381 -3.47 3.63 15.37
N LEU A 382 -4.64 4.09 15.81
CA LEU A 382 -5.03 4.09 17.22
C LEU A 382 -6.40 3.44 17.43
N ASP A 383 -6.49 2.49 18.36
CA ASP A 383 -7.79 2.07 18.90
C ASP A 383 -8.29 3.05 19.96
N LEU A 384 -9.61 3.25 20.00
CA LEU A 384 -10.29 4.03 21.01
C LEU A 384 -10.63 3.24 22.27
N MET A 385 -10.74 1.92 22.16
CA MET A 385 -11.27 1.03 23.19
C MET A 385 -10.17 0.26 23.91
N MET A 386 -9.25 0.96 24.57
CA MET A 386 -8.15 0.34 25.33
C MET A 386 -8.37 0.44 26.84
N PRO A 387 -7.89 -0.54 27.63
CA PRO A 387 -7.89 -0.49 29.09
C PRO A 387 -6.91 0.56 29.63
N GLY A 388 -7.28 1.20 30.73
CA GLY A 388 -6.46 2.22 31.38
C GLY A 388 -6.67 3.61 30.76
N VAL A 389 -5.87 3.95 29.74
CA VAL A 389 -5.97 5.24 29.04
C VAL A 389 -6.82 5.06 27.79
N SER A 390 -7.92 5.81 27.70
CA SER A 390 -8.79 5.73 26.52
C SER A 390 -8.10 6.31 25.27
N GLY A 391 -8.40 5.80 24.08
CA GLY A 391 -7.77 6.37 22.87
C GLY A 391 -8.12 7.83 22.62
N PHE A 392 -9.22 8.34 23.18
CA PHE A 392 -9.52 9.77 23.17
C PHE A 392 -8.52 10.59 24.00
N GLU A 393 -8.15 10.09 25.18
CA GLU A 393 -7.11 10.72 26.02
C GLU A 393 -5.74 10.66 25.34
N VAL A 394 -5.44 9.55 24.65
CA VAL A 394 -4.21 9.41 23.85
C VAL A 394 -4.13 10.50 22.77
N VAL A 395 -5.19 10.72 22.00
CA VAL A 395 -5.22 11.79 20.98
C VAL A 395 -4.96 13.15 21.63
N GLU A 396 -5.68 13.46 22.72
CA GLU A 396 -5.55 14.74 23.41
C GLU A 396 -4.11 14.97 23.93
N GLU A 397 -3.47 13.94 24.46
CA GLU A 397 -2.10 14.02 24.97
C GLU A 397 -1.07 14.18 23.84
N LEU A 398 -1.23 13.43 22.74
CA LEU A 398 -0.41 13.59 21.54
C LEU A 398 -0.51 15.00 20.97
N LYS A 399 -1.73 15.56 20.87
CA LYS A 399 -1.97 16.92 20.35
C LYS A 399 -1.45 18.03 21.27
N ARG A 400 -1.30 17.77 22.57
CA ARG A 400 -0.67 18.71 23.51
C ARG A 400 0.87 18.66 23.45
N HIS A 401 1.46 17.55 23.02
CA HIS A 401 2.90 17.38 23.04
C HIS A 401 3.59 18.00 21.80
N PRO A 402 4.61 18.88 21.94
CA PRO A 402 5.22 19.58 20.80
C PRO A 402 5.78 18.69 19.70
N THR A 403 6.33 17.52 20.07
CA THR A 403 6.91 16.55 19.13
C THR A 403 5.84 15.73 18.41
N ALA A 404 4.72 15.41 19.06
CA ALA A 404 3.76 14.44 18.54
C ALA A 404 2.49 15.09 17.95
N ARG A 405 2.24 16.38 18.22
CA ARG A 405 1.00 17.06 17.83
C ARG A 405 0.70 17.06 16.34
N ASP A 406 1.76 17.11 15.54
CA ASP A 406 1.68 17.23 14.08
C ASP A 406 1.65 15.85 13.40
N ILE A 407 1.77 14.76 14.17
CA ILE A 407 1.67 13.40 13.65
C ILE A 407 0.20 13.10 13.32
N PRO A 408 -0.10 12.63 12.10
CA PRO A 408 -1.46 12.27 11.70
C PRO A 408 -1.93 11.02 12.43
N VAL A 409 -3.21 11.01 12.85
CA VAL A 409 -3.82 9.91 13.60
C VAL A 409 -4.99 9.34 12.81
N VAL A 410 -4.96 8.03 12.57
CA VAL A 410 -6.07 7.24 12.01
C VAL A 410 -6.64 6.39 13.12
N ILE A 411 -7.93 6.56 13.40
CA ILE A 411 -8.64 5.71 14.34
C ILE A 411 -8.98 4.39 13.65
N PHE A 412 -8.67 3.27 14.31
CA PHE A 412 -9.09 1.94 13.91
C PHE A 412 -9.79 1.26 15.09
N SER A 413 -11.13 1.32 15.14
CA SER A 413 -11.89 0.86 16.30
C SER A 413 -13.16 0.10 15.93
N ALA A 414 -13.60 -0.82 16.79
CA ALA A 414 -14.91 -1.48 16.68
C ALA A 414 -16.06 -0.62 17.26
N LYS A 415 -15.74 0.53 17.88
CA LYS A 415 -16.72 1.41 18.51
C LYS A 415 -17.57 2.14 17.47
N ASP A 416 -18.90 2.01 17.59
CA ASP A 416 -19.84 2.91 16.93
C ASP A 416 -19.77 4.30 17.59
N LEU A 417 -19.19 5.27 16.88
CA LEU A 417 -19.03 6.62 17.40
C LEU A 417 -20.35 7.38 17.41
N THR A 418 -20.65 8.00 18.55
CA THR A 418 -21.77 8.95 18.66
C THR A 418 -21.46 10.24 17.89
N ARG A 419 -22.50 11.02 17.59
CA ARG A 419 -22.35 12.30 16.87
C ARG A 419 -21.43 13.28 17.60
N GLU A 420 -21.47 13.27 18.94
CA GLU A 420 -20.61 14.09 19.80
C GLU A 420 -19.15 13.63 19.76
N GLU A 421 -18.90 12.32 19.74
CA GLU A 421 -17.55 11.76 19.64
C GLU A 421 -16.92 12.01 18.27
N VAL A 422 -17.70 11.89 17.19
CA VAL A 422 -17.25 12.27 15.84
C VAL A 422 -16.92 13.76 15.79
N MET A 423 -17.72 14.63 16.41
CA MET A 423 -17.43 16.06 16.47
C MET A 423 -16.17 16.37 17.30
N ARG A 424 -15.94 15.64 18.40
CA ARG A 424 -14.72 15.75 19.21
C ARG A 424 -13.48 15.34 18.43
N LEU A 425 -13.55 14.22 17.70
CA LEU A 425 -12.42 13.68 16.94
C LEU A 425 -12.15 14.44 15.64
N GLY A 426 -13.19 14.99 15.00
CA GLY A 426 -13.16 15.42 13.61
C GLY A 426 -12.20 16.57 13.24
N GLN A 427 -11.55 17.23 14.21
CA GLN A 427 -10.47 18.19 13.94
C GLN A 427 -9.07 17.65 14.27
N GLU A 428 -8.97 16.54 15.00
CA GLU A 428 -7.72 16.04 15.55
C GLU A 428 -7.26 14.72 14.92
N VAL A 429 -8.16 14.01 14.23
CA VAL A 429 -7.87 12.75 13.54
C VAL A 429 -8.21 12.84 12.05
N GLU A 430 -7.42 12.15 11.22
CA GLU A 430 -7.54 12.19 9.77
C GLU A 430 -8.66 11.30 9.26
N LYS A 431 -8.83 10.14 9.90
CA LYS A 431 -9.79 9.15 9.47
C LYS A 431 -10.23 8.24 10.60
N VAL A 432 -11.45 7.74 10.49
CA VAL A 432 -11.98 6.68 11.36
C VAL A 432 -12.30 5.47 10.49
N LEU A 433 -11.70 4.35 10.84
CA LEU A 433 -11.85 3.05 10.21
C LEU A 433 -12.47 2.08 11.23
N THR A 434 -13.38 1.22 10.74
CA THR A 434 -14.10 0.28 11.60
C THR A 434 -13.43 -1.09 11.56
N LYS A 435 -13.04 -1.62 12.74
CA LYS A 435 -12.52 -2.98 12.88
C LYS A 435 -13.59 -3.99 12.39
N GLY A 436 -13.16 -5.04 11.70
CA GLY A 436 -14.06 -6.08 11.17
C GLY A 436 -14.78 -5.74 9.85
N ALA A 437 -15.06 -4.46 9.56
CA ALA A 437 -15.61 -4.03 8.27
C ALA A 437 -14.53 -3.63 7.24
N THR A 438 -13.31 -3.39 7.71
CA THR A 438 -12.16 -2.99 6.89
C THR A 438 -11.32 -4.21 6.56
N GLY A 439 -11.31 -4.63 5.29
CA GLY A 439 -10.44 -5.71 4.83
C GLY A 439 -9.00 -5.26 4.57
N ARG A 440 -8.10 -6.20 4.24
CA ARG A 440 -6.68 -5.90 3.93
C ARG A 440 -6.53 -4.85 2.83
N ALA A 441 -7.28 -5.02 1.73
CA ALA A 441 -7.25 -4.09 0.61
C ALA A 441 -7.75 -2.68 0.98
N ASP A 442 -8.74 -2.59 1.87
CA ASP A 442 -9.28 -1.33 2.35
C ASP A 442 -8.27 -0.61 3.23
N LEU A 443 -7.69 -1.29 4.22
CA LEU A 443 -6.66 -0.72 5.09
C LEU A 443 -5.48 -0.20 4.25
N LEU A 444 -5.00 -0.98 3.28
CA LEU A 444 -3.92 -0.56 2.39
C LEU A 444 -4.29 0.65 1.54
N ARG A 445 -5.50 0.67 0.98
CA ARG A 445 -6.02 1.80 0.20
C ARG A 445 -6.08 3.07 1.05
N GLU A 446 -6.46 2.95 2.32
CA GLU A 446 -6.54 4.08 3.22
C GLU A 446 -5.16 4.60 3.63
N LEU A 447 -4.21 3.72 3.92
CA LEU A 447 -2.82 4.12 4.19
C LEU A 447 -2.15 4.73 2.96
N ARG A 448 -2.35 4.17 1.78
CA ARG A 448 -1.90 4.76 0.50
C ARG A 448 -2.48 6.16 0.29
N SER A 449 -3.72 6.39 0.72
CA SER A 449 -4.35 7.72 0.69
C SER A 449 -3.68 8.68 1.67
N MET A 450 -3.25 8.19 2.84
CA MET A 450 -2.43 8.98 3.79
C MET A 450 -1.06 9.31 3.22
N GLU A 451 -0.40 8.38 2.51
CA GLU A 451 0.89 8.66 1.86
C GLU A 451 0.79 9.84 0.88
N LEU A 452 -0.32 9.94 0.13
CA LEU A 452 -0.59 11.04 -0.79
C LEU A 452 -0.96 12.36 -0.09
N LEU A 453 -1.60 12.29 1.07
CA LEU A 453 -1.95 13.46 1.88
C LEU A 453 -0.71 14.03 2.60
N TYR A 454 0.23 13.17 2.99
CA TYR A 454 1.48 13.50 3.69
C TYR A 454 2.71 13.11 2.86
N PRO A 455 2.90 13.70 1.67
CA PRO A 455 3.94 13.26 0.73
C PRO A 455 5.36 13.54 1.23
N VAL A 456 5.56 14.49 2.14
CA VAL A 456 6.87 14.76 2.74
C VAL A 456 7.26 13.64 3.70
N GLN A 457 6.36 13.28 4.61
CA GLN A 457 6.50 12.21 5.60
C GLN A 457 6.63 10.84 4.90
N ALA A 458 5.81 10.59 3.89
CA ALA A 458 5.88 9.38 3.07
C ALA A 458 7.08 9.33 2.12
N ARG A 459 7.97 10.34 2.15
CA ARG A 459 9.20 10.43 1.35
C ARG A 459 8.91 10.36 -0.16
N LEU A 460 7.81 10.98 -0.56
CA LEU A 460 7.31 11.03 -1.93
C LEU A 460 7.79 12.27 -2.71
N MET A 461 8.69 13.07 -2.13
CA MET A 461 9.25 14.29 -2.72
C MET A 461 10.69 14.08 -3.22
N ASP A 462 11.02 14.66 -4.37
CA ASP A 462 12.40 14.85 -4.82
C ASP A 462 13.09 15.90 -3.92
N ARG A 463 14.24 15.54 -3.35
CA ARG A 463 14.96 16.39 -2.38
C ARG A 463 15.55 17.65 -3.00
N ALA A 464 15.96 17.60 -4.27
CA ALA A 464 16.66 18.69 -4.94
C ALA A 464 15.71 19.73 -5.49
N LEU A 465 14.61 19.28 -6.11
CA LEU A 465 13.66 20.10 -6.84
C LEU A 465 12.35 20.35 -6.10
N ARG A 466 12.09 19.63 -4.99
CA ARG A 466 10.86 19.74 -4.19
C ARG A 466 9.57 19.52 -4.98
N CYS A 467 9.64 18.77 -6.09
CA CYS A 467 8.49 18.19 -6.79
C CYS A 467 8.30 16.72 -6.39
N TYR A 468 7.26 16.05 -6.90
CA TYR A 468 6.97 14.66 -6.53
C TYR A 468 7.92 13.66 -7.22
N ASN A 469 8.17 12.52 -6.58
CA ASN A 469 9.07 11.48 -7.11
C ASN A 469 8.32 10.34 -7.83
N LEU A 470 9.08 9.36 -8.34
CA LEU A 470 8.55 8.20 -9.07
C LEU A 470 7.58 7.34 -8.25
N ARG A 471 7.76 7.26 -6.93
CA ARG A 471 6.85 6.52 -6.05
C ARG A 471 5.51 7.23 -5.92
N TYR A 472 5.52 8.56 -5.77
CA TYR A 472 4.28 9.36 -5.80
C TYR A 472 3.52 9.15 -7.11
N ARG A 473 4.24 9.13 -8.24
CA ARG A 473 3.67 8.91 -9.57
C ARG A 473 2.88 7.59 -9.64
N GLN A 474 3.47 6.50 -9.16
CA GLN A 474 2.81 5.18 -9.19
C GLN A 474 1.50 5.21 -8.39
N LEU A 475 1.55 5.72 -7.16
CA LEU A 475 0.40 5.84 -6.29
C LEU A 475 -0.69 6.72 -6.90
N ARG A 476 -0.31 7.87 -7.44
CA ARG A 476 -1.25 8.83 -7.99
C ARG A 476 -1.87 8.35 -9.30
N LEU A 477 -1.10 7.74 -10.20
CA LEU A 477 -1.63 7.19 -11.45
C LEU A 477 -2.61 6.06 -11.20
N ALA A 478 -2.30 5.13 -10.29
CA ALA A 478 -3.23 4.08 -9.90
C ALA A 478 -4.55 4.68 -9.38
N GLN A 479 -4.47 5.73 -8.56
CA GLN A 479 -5.66 6.44 -8.05
C GLN A 479 -6.47 7.10 -9.18
N GLU A 480 -5.81 7.78 -10.13
CA GLU A 480 -6.48 8.45 -11.25
C GLU A 480 -7.09 7.45 -12.25
N CYS A 481 -6.43 6.33 -12.55
CA CYS A 481 -6.99 5.25 -13.37
C CYS A 481 -8.26 4.68 -12.72
N ASN A 482 -8.20 4.33 -11.44
CA ASN A 482 -9.37 3.81 -10.71
C ASN A 482 -10.53 4.81 -10.68
N ARG A 483 -10.22 6.11 -10.55
CA ARG A 483 -11.21 7.19 -10.58
C ARG A 483 -11.81 7.36 -11.98
N ALA A 484 -11.00 7.26 -13.02
CA ALA A 484 -11.42 7.35 -14.40
C ALA A 484 -12.36 6.20 -14.78
N GLU A 485 -12.01 4.96 -14.41
CA GLU A 485 -12.85 3.77 -14.63
C GLU A 485 -14.18 3.87 -13.88
N ARG A 486 -14.15 4.25 -12.61
CA ARG A 486 -15.36 4.28 -11.77
C ARG A 486 -16.32 5.41 -12.13
N TYR A 487 -15.80 6.58 -12.50
CA TYR A 487 -16.62 7.79 -12.69
C TYR A 487 -16.67 8.30 -14.13
N GLY A 488 -16.07 7.58 -15.09
CA GLY A 488 -15.97 8.01 -16.49
C GLY A 488 -15.19 9.32 -16.67
N GLN A 489 -14.31 9.66 -15.72
CA GLN A 489 -13.54 10.89 -15.76
C GLN A 489 -12.31 10.74 -16.65
N THR A 490 -11.98 11.78 -17.41
CA THR A 490 -10.79 11.78 -18.27
C THR A 490 -9.62 12.45 -17.55
N PHE A 491 -8.42 11.94 -17.76
CA PHE A 491 -7.18 12.62 -17.37
C PHE A 491 -6.12 12.39 -18.44
N SER A 492 -5.15 13.30 -18.48
CA SER A 492 -4.05 13.25 -19.46
C SER A 492 -2.71 13.37 -18.76
N LEU A 493 -1.69 12.79 -19.36
CA LEU A 493 -0.30 12.96 -18.96
C LEU A 493 0.43 13.80 -19.99
N VAL A 494 1.26 14.73 -19.50
CA VAL A 494 2.20 15.49 -20.31
C VAL A 494 3.59 15.19 -19.78
N GLY A 495 4.45 14.61 -20.61
CA GLY A 495 5.82 14.26 -20.25
C GLY A 495 6.79 15.03 -21.11
N TRP A 496 7.94 15.40 -20.56
CA TRP A 496 8.99 16.01 -21.35
C TRP A 496 10.39 15.68 -20.87
N GLN A 497 11.31 15.79 -21.81
CA GLN A 497 12.75 15.64 -21.62
C GLN A 497 13.41 16.97 -21.97
N MET A 498 14.33 17.44 -21.12
CA MET A 498 15.15 18.60 -21.43
C MET A 498 16.17 18.26 -22.50
N ASP A 499 16.15 19.01 -23.60
CA ASP A 499 17.04 18.79 -24.73
C ASP A 499 18.46 19.20 -24.34
N ALA A 500 19.46 18.40 -24.74
CA ALA A 500 20.87 18.66 -24.50
C ALA A 500 21.28 18.94 -23.03
N TYR A 501 20.47 18.56 -22.04
CA TYR A 501 20.76 18.80 -20.61
C TYR A 501 22.12 18.24 -20.17
N GLY A 502 22.48 17.05 -20.63
CA GLY A 502 23.78 16.46 -20.35
C GLY A 502 24.97 17.27 -20.91
N PHE A 503 24.77 18.01 -22.01
CA PHE A 503 25.77 18.92 -22.56
C PHE A 503 25.87 20.21 -21.71
N TYR A 504 24.72 20.76 -21.31
CA TYR A 504 24.67 21.94 -20.46
C TYR A 504 25.39 21.71 -19.12
N THR A 505 25.07 20.61 -18.43
CA THR A 505 25.72 20.25 -17.16
C THR A 505 27.20 19.96 -17.31
N LYS A 506 27.63 19.38 -18.44
CA LYS A 506 29.06 19.16 -18.74
C LYS A 506 29.80 20.47 -18.98
N LYS A 507 29.16 21.44 -19.66
CA LYS A 507 29.75 22.73 -20.02
C LYS A 507 29.79 23.70 -18.84
N HIS A 508 28.73 23.75 -18.04
CA HIS A 508 28.54 24.77 -17.00
C HIS A 508 28.63 24.22 -15.58
N GLY A 509 28.55 22.90 -15.39
CA GLY A 509 28.58 22.24 -14.08
C GLY A 509 27.20 21.77 -13.61
N GLN A 510 27.19 20.74 -12.75
CA GLN A 510 25.96 20.10 -12.26
C GLN A 510 25.08 21.04 -11.41
N HIS A 511 25.69 21.90 -10.60
CA HIS A 511 24.97 22.88 -9.79
C HIS A 511 24.04 23.78 -10.63
N TRP A 512 24.53 24.27 -11.78
CA TRP A 512 23.77 25.11 -12.70
C TRP A 512 22.70 24.33 -13.46
N GLY A 513 22.91 23.04 -13.71
CA GLY A 513 21.85 22.15 -14.20
C GLY A 513 20.69 22.08 -13.22
N VAL A 514 20.97 21.79 -11.94
CA VAL A 514 19.95 21.74 -10.88
C VAL A 514 19.25 23.09 -10.71
N ALA A 515 19.99 24.21 -10.77
CA ALA A 515 19.40 25.55 -10.71
C ALA A 515 18.42 25.79 -11.88
N ALA A 516 18.79 25.40 -13.11
CA ALA A 516 17.90 25.50 -14.25
C ALA A 516 16.65 24.61 -14.10
N LEU A 517 16.79 23.39 -13.57
CA LEU A 517 15.65 22.52 -13.28
C LEU A 517 14.71 23.11 -12.23
N LYS A 518 15.21 23.87 -11.24
CA LYS A 518 14.36 24.59 -10.29
C LYS A 518 13.53 25.68 -10.96
N GLU A 519 14.12 26.45 -11.86
CA GLU A 519 13.38 27.45 -12.66
C GLU A 519 12.28 26.79 -13.51
N ILE A 520 12.51 25.58 -14.02
CA ILE A 520 11.47 24.82 -14.74
C ILE A 520 10.30 24.48 -13.81
N VAL A 521 10.56 24.05 -12.59
CA VAL A 521 9.50 23.79 -11.60
C VAL A 521 8.66 25.05 -11.37
N GLU A 522 9.29 26.22 -11.23
CA GLU A 522 8.58 27.51 -11.10
C GLU A 522 7.75 27.85 -12.34
N LEU A 523 8.31 27.66 -13.55
CA LEU A 523 7.60 27.89 -14.80
C LEU A 523 6.36 26.99 -14.95
N VAL A 524 6.48 25.73 -14.51
CA VAL A 524 5.40 24.75 -14.53
C VAL A 524 4.31 25.15 -13.53
N ASN A 525 4.68 25.46 -12.29
CA ASN A 525 3.75 25.92 -11.26
C ASN A 525 2.98 27.19 -11.69
N ALA A 526 3.57 28.03 -12.53
CA ALA A 526 2.92 29.22 -13.08
C ALA A 526 1.90 28.95 -14.20
N VAL A 527 1.77 27.70 -14.70
CA VAL A 527 0.76 27.33 -15.71
C VAL A 527 -0.18 26.22 -15.27
N THR A 528 0.15 25.49 -14.22
CA THR A 528 -0.64 24.40 -13.68
C THR A 528 -1.62 24.88 -12.60
N ARG A 529 -2.65 24.06 -12.35
CA ARG A 529 -3.64 24.28 -11.28
C ARG A 529 -3.21 23.51 -10.03
N ALA A 530 -3.79 23.84 -8.89
CA ALA A 530 -3.50 23.17 -7.62
C ALA A 530 -3.76 21.65 -7.62
N GLY A 531 -4.58 21.13 -8.55
CA GLY A 531 -4.86 19.70 -8.70
C GLY A 531 -3.97 18.98 -9.71
N ASP A 532 -3.09 19.69 -10.41
CA ASP A 532 -2.13 19.10 -11.36
C ASP A 532 -0.86 18.69 -10.62
N VAL A 533 -0.33 17.51 -10.94
CA VAL A 533 0.80 16.93 -10.21
C VAL A 533 2.05 16.93 -11.07
N LEU A 534 3.11 17.61 -10.61
CA LEU A 534 4.43 17.58 -11.23
C LEU A 534 5.32 16.51 -10.59
N VAL A 535 5.76 15.56 -11.40
CA VAL A 535 6.64 14.45 -11.05
C VAL A 535 7.99 14.62 -11.75
N ARG A 536 9.09 14.35 -11.05
CA ARG A 536 10.40 14.11 -11.65
C ARG A 536 10.55 12.66 -12.08
N SER A 537 10.74 12.43 -13.37
CA SER A 537 10.84 11.09 -13.97
C SER A 537 12.28 10.60 -14.08
N SER A 538 13.26 11.49 -14.25
CA SER A 538 14.70 11.17 -14.28
C SER A 538 15.56 12.39 -13.93
N GLU A 539 16.88 12.35 -14.20
CA GLU A 539 17.78 13.50 -14.01
C GLU A 539 17.23 14.77 -14.69
N ALA A 540 16.63 14.63 -15.89
CA ALA A 540 16.22 15.76 -16.74
C ALA A 540 14.88 15.55 -17.46
N SER A 541 14.06 14.59 -17.02
CA SER A 541 12.69 14.42 -17.49
C SER A 541 11.67 14.59 -16.38
N PHE A 542 10.49 15.05 -16.78
CA PHE A 542 9.37 15.33 -15.91
C PHE A 542 8.08 14.77 -16.50
N MET A 543 7.08 14.64 -15.65
CA MET A 543 5.73 14.26 -16.01
C MET A 543 4.73 15.13 -15.23
N LEU A 544 3.71 15.60 -15.92
CA LEU A 544 2.54 16.26 -15.38
C LEU A 544 1.34 15.34 -15.50
N ILE A 545 0.66 15.10 -14.37
CA ILE A 545 -0.64 14.43 -14.34
C ILE A 545 -1.71 15.52 -14.29
N LEU A 546 -2.46 15.67 -15.39
CA LEU A 546 -3.52 16.68 -15.54
C LEU A 546 -4.89 16.03 -15.30
N THR A 547 -5.42 16.24 -14.10
CA THR A 547 -6.69 15.64 -13.67
C THR A 547 -7.88 16.28 -14.39
N GLY A 548 -8.90 15.49 -14.75
CA GLY A 548 -10.10 16.03 -15.42
C GLY A 548 -9.84 16.69 -16.78
N THR A 549 -8.73 16.35 -17.44
CA THR A 549 -8.23 17.08 -18.61
C THR A 549 -8.19 16.18 -19.84
N ALA A 550 -8.88 16.62 -20.89
CA ALA A 550 -8.85 15.97 -22.20
C ALA A 550 -7.56 16.27 -22.96
N GLN A 551 -7.24 15.40 -23.92
CA GLN A 551 -5.99 15.43 -24.67
C GLN A 551 -5.70 16.77 -25.36
N SER A 552 -6.67 17.36 -26.05
CA SER A 552 -6.47 18.62 -26.77
C SER A 552 -6.16 19.81 -25.84
N VAL A 553 -6.51 19.70 -24.56
CA VAL A 553 -6.12 20.68 -23.53
C VAL A 553 -4.71 20.38 -23.04
N ALA A 554 -4.37 19.10 -22.83
CA ALA A 554 -3.04 18.67 -22.44
C ALA A 554 -1.97 19.10 -23.46
N GLU A 555 -2.24 18.94 -24.76
CA GLU A 555 -1.36 19.38 -25.86
C GLU A 555 -1.14 20.90 -25.84
N ARG A 556 -2.20 21.68 -25.55
CA ARG A 556 -2.07 23.15 -25.38
C ARG A 556 -1.23 23.52 -24.16
N VAL A 557 -1.33 22.77 -23.07
CA VAL A 557 -0.49 22.96 -21.88
C VAL A 557 0.98 22.64 -22.21
N ALA A 558 1.22 21.52 -22.89
CA ALA A 558 2.54 21.11 -23.34
C ALA A 558 3.19 22.17 -24.25
N GLU A 559 2.46 22.65 -25.25
CA GLU A 559 2.96 23.67 -26.18
C GLU A 559 3.25 25.01 -25.47
N LYS A 560 2.38 25.41 -24.54
CA LYS A 560 2.60 26.61 -23.71
C LYS A 560 3.86 26.48 -22.85
N LEU A 561 4.08 25.32 -22.24
CA LEU A 561 5.27 25.03 -21.46
C LEU A 561 6.53 25.04 -22.33
N ARG A 562 6.50 24.37 -23.48
CA ARG A 562 7.59 24.33 -24.45
C ARG A 562 8.05 25.73 -24.85
N LEU A 563 7.10 26.58 -25.26
CA LEU A 563 7.39 27.97 -25.63
C LEU A 563 7.96 28.78 -24.46
N ARG A 564 7.44 28.59 -23.24
CA ARG A 564 7.96 29.25 -22.04
C ARG A 564 9.39 28.83 -21.72
N ILE A 565 9.69 27.53 -21.75
CA ILE A 565 11.04 27.01 -21.53
C ILE A 565 12.00 27.58 -22.59
N ARG A 566 11.59 27.56 -23.86
CA ARG A 566 12.40 28.06 -24.98
C ARG A 566 12.83 29.52 -24.85
N ILE A 567 11.94 30.39 -24.36
CA ILE A 567 12.23 31.83 -24.21
C ILE A 567 12.79 32.18 -22.83
N HIS A 568 12.75 31.25 -21.87
CA HIS A 568 13.22 31.49 -20.52
C HIS A 568 14.75 31.56 -20.47
N LYS A 569 15.23 32.46 -19.63
CA LYS A 569 16.64 32.81 -19.48
C LYS A 569 17.18 32.16 -18.21
N PHE A 570 17.79 30.99 -18.37
CA PHE A 570 18.24 30.18 -17.24
C PHE A 570 19.52 30.74 -16.63
N PRO A 571 19.67 30.73 -15.29
CA PRO A 571 20.81 31.35 -14.64
C PRO A 571 22.10 30.54 -14.86
N LEU A 572 23.21 31.27 -15.06
CA LEU A 572 24.59 30.74 -15.15
C LEU A 572 25.56 31.57 -14.29
N ALA A 573 26.79 31.07 -14.14
CA ALA A 573 27.84 31.76 -13.39
C ALA A 573 28.15 33.14 -13.98
N GLY A 574 28.49 34.09 -13.11
CA GLY A 574 28.91 35.44 -13.53
C GLY A 574 27.81 36.33 -14.11
N GLY A 575 26.53 35.94 -13.99
CA GLY A 575 25.40 36.68 -14.57
C GLY A 575 25.11 36.35 -16.03
N GLU A 576 25.75 35.32 -16.58
CA GLU A 576 25.41 34.78 -17.90
C GLU A 576 24.03 34.11 -17.92
N ILE A 577 23.52 33.87 -19.12
CA ILE A 577 22.19 33.33 -19.35
C ILE A 577 22.27 32.12 -20.28
N GLY A 578 21.74 31.00 -19.82
CA GLY A 578 21.55 29.77 -20.58
C GLY A 578 20.19 29.71 -21.26
N ASN A 579 20.11 28.93 -22.34
CA ASN A 579 18.85 28.63 -23.02
C ASN A 579 18.64 27.11 -23.05
N PHE A 580 17.40 26.68 -22.86
CA PHE A 580 16.99 25.30 -23.02
C PHE A 580 15.81 25.18 -23.98
N THR A 581 15.71 24.03 -24.62
CA THR A 581 14.47 23.55 -25.23
C THR A 581 14.07 22.24 -24.56
N ALA A 582 12.84 21.80 -24.82
CA ALA A 582 12.34 20.54 -24.28
C ALA A 582 11.44 19.85 -25.31
N SER A 583 11.54 18.52 -25.30
CA SER A 583 10.78 17.62 -26.16
C SER A 583 9.63 16.99 -25.37
N PHE A 584 8.39 17.19 -25.84
CA PHE A 584 7.17 16.82 -25.12
C PHE A 584 6.44 15.65 -25.78
N GLY A 585 5.79 14.84 -24.96
CA GLY A 585 4.75 13.90 -25.35
C GLY A 585 3.49 14.11 -24.52
N CYS A 586 2.33 13.84 -25.11
CA CYS A 586 1.05 13.85 -24.40
C CYS A 586 0.36 12.49 -24.56
N VAL A 587 -0.30 11.96 -23.53
CA VAL A 587 -1.17 10.78 -23.61
C VAL A 587 -2.43 10.99 -22.79
N GLN A 588 -3.54 10.32 -23.14
CA GLN A 588 -4.79 10.38 -22.39
C GLN A 588 -5.22 8.97 -21.98
N PHE A 589 -5.71 8.84 -20.74
CA PHE A 589 -6.37 7.61 -20.30
C PHE A 589 -7.58 7.30 -21.16
N GLY A 590 -7.71 6.02 -21.55
CA GLY A 590 -8.79 5.52 -22.39
C GLY A 590 -8.55 5.66 -23.89
N ILE A 591 -7.45 6.28 -24.32
CA ILE A 591 -7.05 6.39 -25.72
C ILE A 591 -5.76 5.59 -25.92
N GLY A 592 -5.88 4.34 -26.38
CA GLY A 592 -4.75 3.46 -26.66
C GLY A 592 -4.06 2.85 -25.43
N ALA A 593 -4.27 3.40 -24.22
CA ALA A 593 -3.78 2.85 -22.95
C ALA A 593 -4.82 2.96 -21.84
N PHE A 594 -4.96 1.86 -21.09
CA PHE A 594 -5.96 1.70 -20.01
C PHE A 594 -5.33 1.35 -18.65
N THR A 595 -4.00 1.18 -18.60
CA THR A 595 -3.28 0.90 -17.35
C THR A 595 -2.25 1.99 -17.06
N PRO A 596 -1.88 2.21 -15.78
CA PRO A 596 -0.80 3.13 -15.42
C PRO A 596 0.50 2.86 -16.22
N GLU A 597 0.90 1.60 -16.33
CA GLU A 597 2.13 1.18 -17.01
C GLU A 597 2.03 1.43 -18.52
N GLY A 598 0.87 1.14 -19.11
CA GLY A 598 0.62 1.40 -20.53
C GLY A 598 0.69 2.89 -20.87
N LEU A 599 0.12 3.74 -20.01
CA LEU A 599 0.18 5.20 -20.17
C LEU A 599 1.63 5.72 -20.11
N VAL A 600 2.40 5.28 -19.12
CA VAL A 600 3.80 5.68 -18.97
C VAL A 600 4.63 5.21 -20.17
N THR A 601 4.41 3.98 -20.62
CA THR A 601 5.12 3.40 -21.77
C THR A 601 4.86 4.21 -23.05
N GLN A 602 3.60 4.52 -23.34
CA GLN A 602 3.24 5.34 -24.50
C GLN A 602 3.79 6.76 -24.39
N LEU A 603 3.76 7.35 -23.20
CA LEU A 603 4.28 8.69 -22.98
C LEU A 603 5.79 8.75 -23.25
N ASN A 604 6.54 7.78 -22.73
CA ASN A 604 7.97 7.66 -22.95
C ASN A 604 8.31 7.46 -24.43
N ALA A 605 7.52 6.65 -25.15
CA ALA A 605 7.69 6.46 -26.59
C ALA A 605 7.50 7.78 -27.36
N ARG A 606 6.46 8.57 -27.04
CA ARG A 606 6.21 9.88 -27.65
C ARG A 606 7.32 10.88 -27.36
N MET A 607 7.80 10.94 -26.12
CA MET A 607 8.94 11.79 -25.74
C MET A 607 10.23 11.39 -26.48
N ALA A 608 10.49 10.09 -26.62
CA ALA A 608 11.65 9.59 -27.36
C ALA A 608 11.56 9.95 -28.85
N PHE A 609 10.38 9.84 -29.44
CA PHE A 609 10.13 10.26 -30.83
C PHE A 609 10.33 11.77 -31.03
N ALA A 610 9.79 12.59 -30.11
CA ALA A 610 9.98 14.04 -30.11
C ALA A 610 11.48 14.42 -30.10
N SER A 611 12.24 13.79 -29.19
CA SER A 611 13.68 14.00 -29.05
C SER A 611 14.45 13.59 -30.31
N LYS A 612 14.06 12.48 -30.95
CA LYS A 612 14.68 11.98 -32.19
C LYS A 612 14.35 12.84 -33.42
N SER A 613 13.25 13.57 -33.40
CA SER A 613 12.78 14.42 -34.50
C SER A 613 13.45 15.80 -34.56
N GLY A 614 14.55 16.01 -33.82
CA GLY A 614 15.29 17.27 -33.76
C GLY A 614 15.04 18.10 -32.50
N GLY A 615 14.18 17.63 -31.58
CA GLY A 615 13.86 18.29 -30.33
C GLY A 615 12.95 19.52 -30.46
N ASP A 616 12.73 20.24 -29.36
CA ASP A 616 11.88 21.44 -29.29
C ASP A 616 10.49 21.28 -29.94
N CYS A 617 9.85 20.12 -29.75
CA CYS A 617 8.54 19.81 -30.32
C CYS A 617 7.62 19.11 -29.31
N CYS A 618 6.33 18.99 -29.65
CA CYS A 618 5.32 18.29 -28.86
C CYS A 618 4.64 17.24 -29.74
N ILE A 619 4.52 16.01 -29.23
CA ILE A 619 3.91 14.89 -29.94
C ILE A 619 2.59 14.48 -29.27
N GLY A 620 1.49 14.59 -30.03
CA GLY A 620 0.12 14.26 -29.63
C GLY A 620 -0.33 12.85 -30.05
N TYR A 621 -1.64 12.63 -30.11
CA TYR A 621 -2.25 11.36 -30.58
C TYR A 621 -2.42 11.40 -32.10
N GLY A 622 -1.99 10.34 -32.79
CA GLY A 622 -1.99 10.24 -34.25
C GLY A 622 -0.73 10.79 -34.95
N GLU A 623 0.19 11.43 -34.22
CA GLU A 623 1.50 11.87 -34.74
C GLU A 623 2.58 10.86 -34.32
N GLY A 624 3.22 10.19 -35.30
CA GLY A 624 4.30 9.23 -35.05
C GLY A 624 3.88 7.77 -34.83
N GLU A 625 2.64 7.38 -35.16
CA GLU A 625 2.18 5.98 -35.17
C GLU A 625 2.46 5.24 -36.50
N LEU A 626 3.49 5.65 -37.26
CA LEU A 626 3.94 5.00 -38.49
C LEU A 626 5.31 4.34 -38.34
#